data_AF-A0AAJ4W6M7-F1
#
_entry.id   AF-A0AAJ4W6M7-F1
#
_cell.length_a   1.000
_cell.length_b   1.000
_cell.length_c   1.000
_cell.angle_alpha   90.00
_cell.angle_beta   90.00
_cell.angle_gamma   90.00
#
_symmetry.space_group_name_H-M   'P 1'
#
loop_
_entity.id
_entity.type
_entity.pdbx_description
1 polymer ?
#
loop_
_entity_poly.entity_id
_entity_poly.type
_entity_poly.pdbx_seq_one_letter_code
_entity_poly.pdbx_strand_id
1 'polypeptide(L)'
;MRKYLITCAALFGMSYIGHAQVGIGTLSPSESTVLDMHAKDRGVLFPRVHLTSLNELDPVVGKKGDLKIKGLIVFNINPNLQDKDLAGKSEGFYVWSGTSWDRLTTRSEILKLIGDNNNSQSLEDIWAVINQLINQTKPGESLKGTSVVLYDFDKEQFYTLVKDDKGNVVSSEVVDLTNVIQKAETKSSINRGEVMVDGQKPELVKSLNYDQTKLKKGQIFYEYLGEERDKDGKQIPFYLDITGDVKKAITNNQEVQQIFEETVNKFLTEGGNVFFGDHDDDNSTDEVLYTFVMNPTTGKREKKIINLAETIREIFKHEVVTTEIREALGYNITEKAVSTGNKVNGKMIYIYSGLTSVEDFNAETSGVALPVEYNSKAIDVFEIQLYNKLGYLEKTGITDVEVKGGKIDFSLGSGGLYTSLPKGDYKVVVQFVVK
;
A
#
# COMPACT_ATOMS: atom_id res chain seq x y z
N MET A 1 37.77 -12.65 6.85
CA MET A 1 38.22 -11.33 6.33
C MET A 1 38.37 -11.32 4.79
N ARG A 2 39.41 -11.90 4.17
CA ARG A 2 39.75 -11.72 2.74
C ARG A 2 38.60 -11.93 1.72
N LYS A 3 37.64 -12.81 1.97
CA LYS A 3 36.44 -12.98 1.11
C LYS A 3 35.50 -11.77 1.14
N TYR A 4 35.16 -11.25 2.33
CA TYR A 4 34.26 -10.10 2.49
C TYR A 4 34.84 -8.81 1.87
N LEU A 5 36.16 -8.63 1.91
CA LEU A 5 36.84 -7.51 1.23
C LEU A 5 36.55 -7.48 -0.28
N ILE A 6 36.46 -8.64 -0.94
CA ILE A 6 36.13 -8.74 -2.36
C ILE A 6 34.65 -8.39 -2.58
N THR A 7 33.75 -8.84 -1.69
CA THR A 7 32.32 -8.50 -1.76
C THR A 7 32.07 -7.00 -1.57
N CYS A 8 32.76 -6.36 -0.63
CA CYS A 8 32.67 -4.91 -0.42
C CYS A 8 33.25 -4.13 -1.63
N ALA A 9 34.39 -4.55 -2.18
CA ALA A 9 34.97 -3.93 -3.38
C ALA A 9 34.04 -4.03 -4.60
N ALA A 10 33.36 -5.16 -4.78
CA ALA A 10 32.36 -5.32 -5.84
C ALA A 10 31.14 -4.39 -5.65
N LEU A 11 30.67 -4.22 -4.41
CA LEU A 11 29.55 -3.31 -4.09
C LEU A 11 29.89 -1.83 -4.33
N PHE A 12 31.11 -1.38 -4.00
CA PHE A 12 31.55 -0.02 -4.31
C PHE A 12 31.86 0.21 -5.80
N GLY A 13 32.09 -0.85 -6.58
CA GLY A 13 32.36 -0.74 -8.02
C GLY A 13 31.14 -0.42 -8.90
N MET A 14 29.91 -0.54 -8.37
CA MET A 14 28.68 -0.42 -9.18
C MET A 14 28.05 0.99 -9.19
N SER A 15 28.58 1.97 -8.46
CA SER A 15 27.97 3.31 -8.32
C SER A 15 28.32 4.32 -9.44
N TYR A 16 28.92 3.87 -10.55
CA TYR A 16 29.44 4.75 -11.61
C TYR A 16 28.81 4.54 -13.00
N ILE A 17 27.57 4.03 -13.06
CA ILE A 17 26.71 4.15 -14.26
C ILE A 17 25.94 5.49 -14.18
N GLY A 18 26.68 6.59 -14.15
CA GLY A 18 26.12 7.93 -14.27
C GLY A 18 25.86 8.24 -15.74
N HIS A 19 24.60 8.36 -16.14
CA HIS A 19 24.22 8.77 -17.49
C HIS A 19 24.66 10.22 -17.73
N ALA A 20 25.82 10.40 -18.38
CA ALA A 20 26.43 11.71 -18.63
C ALA A 20 25.75 12.50 -19.79
N GLN A 21 24.44 12.30 -19.98
CA GLN A 21 23.66 12.83 -21.09
C GLN A 21 22.76 13.96 -20.59
N VAL A 22 22.95 15.16 -21.12
CA VAL A 22 22.21 16.35 -20.70
C VAL A 22 20.98 16.52 -21.59
N GLY A 23 19.78 16.28 -21.05
CA GLY A 23 18.52 16.59 -21.71
C GLY A 23 18.05 18.02 -21.37
N ILE A 24 17.87 18.87 -22.38
CA ILE A 24 17.24 20.19 -22.22
C ILE A 24 15.89 20.15 -22.95
N GLY A 25 14.81 20.10 -22.18
CA GLY A 25 13.45 19.99 -22.72
C GLY A 25 13.02 18.58 -23.14
N THR A 26 13.88 17.57 -22.96
CA THR A 26 13.54 16.14 -23.02
C THR A 26 13.92 15.44 -21.71
N LEU A 27 13.08 14.49 -21.26
CA LEU A 27 13.38 13.59 -20.13
C LEU A 27 14.11 12.31 -20.59
N SER A 28 14.16 12.08 -21.90
CA SER A 28 14.83 10.93 -22.52
C SER A 28 15.73 11.45 -23.65
N PRO A 29 16.98 11.84 -23.36
CA PRO A 29 17.98 12.11 -24.40
C PRO A 29 18.19 10.89 -25.29
N SER A 30 18.55 11.10 -26.55
CA SER A 30 19.00 10.02 -27.43
C SER A 30 20.24 9.33 -26.85
N GLU A 31 20.26 8.00 -26.85
CA GLU A 31 21.41 7.20 -26.40
C GLU A 31 22.71 7.48 -27.20
N SER A 32 22.61 8.12 -28.36
CA SER A 32 23.75 8.56 -29.19
C SER A 32 24.22 10.00 -28.95
N THR A 33 23.64 10.76 -27.99
CA THR A 33 24.01 12.15 -27.72
C THR A 33 24.60 12.35 -26.31
N VAL A 34 25.42 13.40 -26.14
CA VAL A 34 25.89 13.87 -24.82
C VAL A 34 25.10 15.10 -24.35
N LEU A 35 24.55 15.85 -25.30
CA LEU A 35 23.61 16.95 -25.10
C LEU A 35 22.47 16.78 -26.10
N ASP A 36 21.24 16.79 -25.61
CA ASP A 36 20.02 16.70 -26.40
C ASP A 36 19.09 17.88 -26.08
N MET A 37 18.47 18.49 -27.09
CA MET A 37 17.76 19.76 -26.95
C MET A 37 16.45 19.75 -27.71
N HIS A 38 15.34 19.66 -26.98
CA HIS A 38 13.98 19.63 -27.52
C HIS A 38 13.19 20.88 -27.13
N ALA A 39 12.68 21.60 -28.14
CA ALA A 39 11.74 22.70 -27.97
C ALA A 39 10.76 22.74 -29.15
N LYS A 40 9.52 23.17 -28.89
CA LYS A 40 8.44 23.22 -29.91
C LYS A 40 8.48 24.51 -30.75
N ASP A 41 8.95 25.59 -30.15
CA ASP A 41 8.71 26.97 -30.58
C ASP A 41 9.95 27.88 -30.44
N ARG A 42 11.09 27.31 -30.02
CA ARG A 42 12.32 28.05 -29.67
C ARG A 42 13.54 27.34 -30.25
N GLY A 43 14.55 28.11 -30.65
CA GLY A 43 15.83 27.63 -31.17
C GLY A 43 16.99 27.87 -30.19
N VAL A 44 18.18 27.42 -30.59
CA VAL A 44 19.43 27.57 -29.83
C VAL A 44 20.29 28.69 -30.42
N LEU A 45 20.77 29.61 -29.59
CA LEU A 45 21.79 30.58 -29.97
C LEU A 45 23.18 30.04 -29.61
N PHE A 46 23.96 29.70 -30.64
CA PHE A 46 25.39 29.37 -30.50
C PHE A 46 26.22 30.65 -30.20
N PRO A 47 27.46 30.51 -29.70
CA PRO A 47 28.34 31.64 -29.45
C PRO A 47 28.50 32.54 -30.68
N ARG A 48 28.17 33.82 -30.53
CA ARG A 48 28.34 34.85 -31.55
C ARG A 48 29.69 35.51 -31.38
N VAL A 49 30.55 35.40 -32.39
CA VAL A 49 31.96 35.84 -32.35
C VAL A 49 32.28 36.72 -33.54
N HIS A 50 33.17 37.67 -33.38
CA HIS A 50 33.61 38.56 -34.45
C HIS A 50 34.96 38.06 -34.99
N LEU A 51 34.92 37.04 -35.87
CA LEU A 51 36.15 36.43 -36.41
C LEU A 51 36.97 37.47 -37.18
N THR A 52 38.28 37.53 -36.91
CA THR A 52 39.22 38.45 -37.56
C THR A 52 39.96 37.80 -38.73
N SER A 53 40.12 36.48 -38.69
CA SER A 53 40.79 35.65 -39.70
C SER A 53 40.18 34.26 -39.73
N LEU A 54 40.02 33.67 -40.93
CA LEU A 54 39.62 32.26 -41.05
C LEU A 54 40.73 31.28 -40.64
N ASN A 55 41.99 31.73 -40.56
CA ASN A 55 43.13 30.87 -40.25
C ASN A 55 43.53 30.90 -38.77
N GLU A 56 42.99 31.81 -37.95
CA GLU A 56 43.31 31.89 -36.53
C GLU A 56 42.09 31.55 -35.66
N LEU A 57 42.35 31.07 -34.45
CA LEU A 57 41.30 30.67 -33.51
C LEU A 57 40.63 31.89 -32.83
N ASP A 58 41.34 33.02 -32.76
CA ASP A 58 40.88 34.29 -32.19
C ASP A 58 39.53 34.76 -32.77
N PRO A 59 38.56 35.20 -31.95
CA PRO A 59 38.63 35.47 -30.50
C PRO A 59 38.27 34.27 -29.60
N VAL A 60 38.23 33.04 -30.12
CA VAL A 60 37.93 31.85 -29.31
C VAL A 60 39.17 31.43 -28.51
N VAL A 61 39.02 31.26 -27.20
CA VAL A 61 40.12 30.87 -26.30
C VAL A 61 40.47 29.39 -26.50
N GLY A 62 41.73 29.12 -26.83
CA GLY A 62 42.25 27.76 -27.00
C GLY A 62 43.62 27.74 -27.68
N LYS A 63 44.00 26.59 -28.24
CA LYS A 63 45.26 26.41 -28.96
C LYS A 63 45.02 25.87 -30.37
N LYS A 64 45.35 26.67 -31.39
CA LYS A 64 45.38 26.25 -32.80
C LYS A 64 46.21 24.97 -32.97
N GLY A 65 45.65 23.98 -33.67
CA GLY A 65 46.22 22.64 -33.81
C GLY A 65 45.87 21.64 -32.70
N ASP A 66 45.16 22.02 -31.63
CA ASP A 66 44.61 21.03 -30.69
C ASP A 66 43.40 20.32 -31.31
N LEU A 67 43.45 18.98 -31.36
CA LEU A 67 42.37 18.15 -31.89
C LEU A 67 41.13 18.13 -31.00
N LYS A 68 41.25 18.47 -29.71
CA LYS A 68 40.12 18.52 -28.75
C LYS A 68 39.11 19.62 -29.04
N ILE A 69 39.51 20.66 -29.79
CA ILE A 69 38.65 21.79 -30.19
C ILE A 69 38.18 21.70 -31.65
N LYS A 70 38.54 20.62 -32.37
CA LYS A 70 38.01 20.37 -33.71
C LYS A 70 36.51 20.10 -33.62
N GLY A 71 35.72 20.75 -34.47
CA GLY A 71 34.27 20.66 -34.46
C GLY A 71 33.54 21.71 -33.62
N LEU A 72 34.25 22.68 -33.01
CA LEU A 72 33.61 23.85 -32.40
C LEU A 72 32.76 24.60 -33.45
N ILE A 73 31.50 24.87 -33.12
CA ILE A 73 30.56 25.63 -33.97
C ILE A 73 30.34 27.01 -33.36
N VAL A 74 30.52 28.05 -34.17
CA VAL A 74 30.27 29.45 -33.80
C VAL A 74 29.45 30.16 -34.87
N PHE A 75 28.78 31.26 -34.52
CA PHE A 75 28.16 32.16 -35.50
C PHE A 75 29.03 33.41 -35.66
N ASN A 76 29.60 33.63 -36.84
CA ASN A 76 30.37 34.84 -37.13
C ASN A 76 29.44 36.05 -37.34
N ILE A 77 29.73 37.15 -36.63
CA ILE A 77 29.06 38.45 -36.75
C ILE A 77 29.96 39.55 -37.33
N ASN A 78 31.11 39.20 -37.93
CA ASN A 78 31.93 40.14 -38.70
C ASN A 78 31.50 40.12 -40.19
N PRO A 79 30.82 41.16 -40.72
CA PRO A 79 30.42 41.23 -42.12
C PRO A 79 31.58 41.59 -43.08
N ASN A 80 32.74 41.99 -42.54
CA ASN A 80 33.93 42.39 -43.28
C ASN A 80 35.06 41.33 -43.24
N LEU A 81 34.79 40.14 -42.68
CA LEU A 81 35.74 39.02 -42.69
C LEU A 81 36.02 38.60 -44.14
N GLN A 82 37.29 38.63 -44.54
CA GLN A 82 37.70 38.35 -45.91
C GLN A 82 37.78 36.84 -46.17
N ASP A 83 36.73 36.31 -46.77
CA ASP A 83 36.76 35.03 -47.47
C ASP A 83 36.84 35.28 -48.99
N LYS A 84 37.73 34.57 -49.65
CA LYS A 84 37.94 34.61 -51.11
C LYS A 84 36.88 33.80 -51.87
N ASP A 85 36.31 32.78 -51.22
CA ASP A 85 35.39 31.80 -51.82
C ASP A 85 33.91 32.17 -51.58
N LEU A 86 33.65 33.21 -50.77
CA LEU A 86 32.32 33.72 -50.43
C LEU A 86 32.19 35.21 -50.72
N ALA A 87 31.60 35.57 -51.86
CA ALA A 87 31.49 36.95 -52.35
C ALA A 87 30.71 37.90 -51.41
N GLY A 88 31.40 38.49 -50.43
CA GLY A 88 30.89 39.51 -49.52
C GLY A 88 29.84 39.04 -48.51
N LYS A 89 29.82 37.73 -48.17
CA LYS A 89 28.80 37.13 -47.28
C LYS A 89 29.42 36.27 -46.18
N SER A 90 30.22 36.91 -45.34
CA SER A 90 30.99 36.24 -44.30
C SER A 90 30.23 36.00 -42.99
N GLU A 91 29.03 36.54 -42.79
CA GLU A 91 28.16 36.15 -41.66
C GLU A 91 27.59 34.73 -41.83
N GLY A 92 27.35 34.04 -40.71
CA GLY A 92 26.80 32.68 -40.68
C GLY A 92 27.53 31.75 -39.71
N PHE A 93 27.22 30.46 -39.79
CA PHE A 93 27.85 29.44 -38.95
C PHE A 93 29.19 28.97 -39.53
N TYR A 94 30.20 28.82 -38.66
CA TYR A 94 31.52 28.27 -38.99
C TYR A 94 31.88 27.14 -38.04
N VAL A 95 32.65 26.17 -38.56
CA VAL A 95 33.17 25.02 -37.80
C VAL A 95 34.69 25.09 -37.77
N TRP A 96 35.31 24.88 -36.61
CA TRP A 96 36.77 24.80 -36.51
C TRP A 96 37.29 23.45 -36.99
N SER A 97 38.10 23.44 -38.06
CA SER A 97 38.72 22.25 -38.65
C SER A 97 39.86 21.68 -37.79
N GLY A 98 40.31 22.41 -36.77
CA GLY A 98 41.57 22.21 -36.05
C GLY A 98 42.63 23.26 -36.41
N THR A 99 42.55 23.82 -37.62
CA THR A 99 43.51 24.79 -38.18
C THR A 99 42.89 25.97 -38.93
N SER A 100 41.60 25.90 -39.30
CA SER A 100 40.83 26.89 -40.05
C SER A 100 39.36 26.92 -39.59
N TRP A 101 38.67 28.02 -39.86
CA TRP A 101 37.22 28.14 -39.78
C TRP A 101 36.59 27.86 -41.14
N ASP A 102 35.73 26.84 -41.23
CA ASP A 102 35.06 26.43 -42.47
C ASP A 102 33.56 26.75 -42.37
N ARG A 103 32.97 27.48 -43.34
CA ARG A 103 31.55 27.94 -43.25
C ARG A 103 30.54 26.84 -43.59
N LEU A 104 29.46 26.76 -42.82
CA LEU A 104 28.28 25.95 -43.14
C LEU A 104 27.33 26.72 -44.08
N THR A 105 26.97 26.11 -45.21
CA THR A 105 26.08 26.71 -46.22
C THR A 105 24.72 26.01 -46.23
N THR A 106 23.64 26.78 -46.28
CA THR A 106 22.26 26.29 -46.14
C THR A 106 21.67 25.72 -47.43
N ARG A 107 20.59 24.91 -47.31
CA ARG A 107 19.81 24.45 -48.47
C ARG A 107 19.27 25.61 -49.33
N SER A 108 19.00 26.79 -48.79
CA SER A 108 18.52 27.93 -49.58
C SER A 108 19.64 28.64 -50.37
N GLU A 109 20.86 28.66 -49.83
CA GLU A 109 22.04 29.10 -50.59
C GLU A 109 22.41 28.06 -51.66
N ILE A 110 22.40 26.77 -51.31
CA ILE A 110 22.60 25.67 -52.27
C ILE A 110 21.52 25.67 -53.37
N LEU A 111 20.24 25.90 -53.04
CA LEU A 111 19.16 26.04 -54.03
C LEU A 111 19.12 27.39 -54.76
N LYS A 112 20.05 28.31 -54.48
CA LYS A 112 20.34 29.44 -55.38
C LYS A 112 21.41 29.01 -56.39
N LEU A 113 22.53 28.46 -55.90
CA LEU A 113 23.58 27.85 -56.73
C LEU A 113 23.08 26.72 -57.66
N ILE A 114 22.05 25.98 -57.24
CA ILE A 114 21.35 24.94 -58.01
C ILE A 114 20.03 25.47 -58.61
N GLY A 115 19.46 26.58 -58.12
CA GLY A 115 18.30 27.22 -58.75
C GLY A 115 18.61 27.71 -60.17
N ASP A 116 19.88 28.02 -60.41
CA ASP A 116 20.46 28.28 -61.72
C ASP A 116 20.53 27.01 -62.64
N ASN A 117 20.10 25.81 -62.16
CA ASN A 117 20.27 24.48 -62.78
C ASN A 117 19.12 23.45 -62.45
N ASN A 118 18.13 23.21 -63.33
CA ASN A 118 16.80 22.62 -62.99
C ASN A 118 16.54 21.10 -63.32
N ASN A 119 15.74 20.34 -62.50
CA ASN A 119 14.81 19.19 -62.81
C ASN A 119 14.34 18.35 -61.56
N SER A 120 13.24 17.53 -61.59
CA SER A 120 12.46 17.04 -60.39
C SER A 120 11.67 15.68 -60.43
N GLN A 121 11.44 14.97 -59.29
CA GLN A 121 10.45 13.84 -59.05
C GLN A 121 10.30 13.35 -57.56
N SER A 122 9.09 12.95 -57.06
CA SER A 122 8.76 11.96 -55.94
C SER A 122 7.45 12.25 -55.13
N LEU A 123 6.50 11.31 -54.86
CA LEU A 123 5.32 11.58 -53.95
C LEU A 123 4.37 10.45 -53.37
N GLU A 124 4.49 9.13 -53.59
CA GLU A 124 3.31 8.22 -53.47
C GLU A 124 2.98 7.51 -52.11
N ASP A 125 3.91 7.33 -51.17
CA ASP A 125 3.84 6.24 -50.14
C ASP A 125 2.78 6.32 -49.00
N ILE A 126 1.86 7.30 -48.99
CA ILE A 126 1.08 7.66 -47.78
C ILE A 126 -0.21 6.83 -47.55
N TRP A 127 -0.73 6.12 -48.55
CA TRP A 127 -2.13 5.65 -48.56
C TRP A 127 -2.46 4.39 -47.72
N ALA A 128 -1.49 3.67 -47.18
CA ALA A 128 -1.65 2.24 -46.83
C ALA A 128 -2.34 1.89 -45.48
N VAL A 129 -2.53 2.83 -44.55
CA VAL A 129 -2.61 2.51 -43.10
C VAL A 129 -4.03 2.27 -42.52
N ILE A 130 -5.12 2.55 -43.26
CA ILE A 130 -6.43 2.85 -42.64
C ILE A 130 -7.33 1.64 -42.25
N ASN A 131 -7.10 0.42 -42.75
CA ASN A 131 -8.16 -0.62 -42.84
C ASN A 131 -8.05 -1.83 -41.85
N GLN A 132 -8.24 -1.69 -40.52
CA GLN A 132 -7.98 -2.85 -39.61
C GLN A 132 -8.76 -3.03 -38.25
N LEU A 133 -10.05 -2.71 -38.04
CA LEU A 133 -10.74 -2.84 -36.70
C LEU A 133 -12.27 -3.27 -36.67
N ILE A 134 -12.74 -4.02 -35.62
CA ILE A 134 -14.13 -4.18 -34.97
C ILE A 134 -15.09 -5.44 -35.22
N ASN A 135 -15.73 -6.10 -34.15
CA ASN A 135 -17.13 -6.79 -34.08
C ASN A 135 -17.65 -7.74 -32.84
N GLN A 136 -18.99 -7.75 -32.42
CA GLN A 136 -20.04 -8.84 -31.92
C GLN A 136 -20.62 -9.25 -30.42
N THR A 137 -21.84 -9.97 -30.17
CA THR A 137 -22.84 -10.11 -28.91
C THR A 137 -23.77 -11.44 -28.46
N LYS A 138 -24.89 -11.49 -27.56
CA LYS A 138 -25.62 -12.71 -26.78
C LYS A 138 -27.19 -12.71 -26.14
N PRO A 139 -27.93 -13.83 -25.61
CA PRO A 139 -29.45 -14.01 -25.12
C PRO A 139 -30.07 -15.06 -23.93
N GLY A 140 -31.44 -15.22 -23.53
CA GLY A 140 -32.18 -16.32 -22.60
C GLY A 140 -33.74 -16.26 -21.98
N GLU A 141 -34.51 -17.32 -21.39
CA GLU A 141 -35.95 -17.33 -20.65
C GLU A 141 -36.69 -18.64 -19.86
N SER A 142 -38.04 -18.71 -19.34
CA SER A 142 -38.83 -19.74 -18.40
C SER A 142 -40.49 -20.04 -18.51
N LEU A 143 -41.58 -20.60 -17.76
CA LEU A 143 -42.29 -21.17 -16.43
C LEU A 143 -43.68 -22.09 -16.59
N LYS A 144 -44.81 -22.56 -15.82
CA LYS A 144 -45.58 -22.76 -14.42
C LYS A 144 -47.03 -23.62 -14.35
N GLY A 145 -47.77 -24.05 -13.20
CA GLY A 145 -49.26 -24.66 -13.07
C GLY A 145 -49.98 -25.37 -11.72
N THR A 146 -51.36 -25.67 -11.50
CA THR A 146 -52.15 -26.45 -10.31
C THR A 146 -53.78 -26.83 -10.29
N SER A 147 -54.51 -27.45 -9.21
CA SER A 147 -55.98 -28.12 -9.14
C SER A 147 -56.93 -28.31 -7.78
N VAL A 148 -58.24 -28.88 -7.70
CA VAL A 148 -59.31 -29.01 -6.49
C VAL A 148 -60.57 -30.10 -6.38
N VAL A 149 -61.53 -30.19 -5.32
CA VAL A 149 -62.57 -31.32 -4.84
C VAL A 149 -64.08 -31.00 -4.21
N LEU A 150 -65.03 -31.92 -3.64
CA LEU A 150 -66.55 -31.81 -3.19
C LEU A 150 -67.30 -32.75 -2.03
N TYR A 151 -68.71 -32.86 -1.81
CA TYR A 151 -69.56 -33.47 -0.61
C TYR A 151 -71.18 -33.89 -0.71
N ASP A 152 -71.98 -34.43 0.33
CA ASP A 152 -73.45 -35.04 0.44
C ASP A 152 -74.46 -34.66 1.65
N PHE A 153 -75.69 -35.27 1.88
CA PHE A 153 -76.61 -35.19 3.12
C PHE A 153 -77.65 -36.33 3.53
N ASP A 154 -78.59 -36.83 2.68
CA ASP A 154 -79.81 -37.62 3.11
C ASP A 154 -79.54 -38.97 3.84
N LYS A 155 -78.26 -39.39 3.85
CA LYS A 155 -77.77 -40.62 4.47
C LYS A 155 -76.78 -40.34 5.62
N GLU A 156 -76.57 -39.05 5.94
CA GLU A 156 -75.64 -38.53 6.95
C GLU A 156 -74.17 -38.99 6.76
N GLN A 157 -73.64 -38.95 5.52
CA GLN A 157 -72.33 -39.50 5.14
C GLN A 157 -71.52 -38.59 4.18
N PHE A 158 -70.18 -38.69 4.20
CA PHE A 158 -69.26 -37.90 3.36
C PHE A 158 -68.73 -38.71 2.15
N TYR A 159 -68.24 -38.06 1.08
CA TYR A 159 -67.56 -38.72 -0.05
C TYR A 159 -66.50 -37.85 -0.76
N THR A 160 -65.64 -38.44 -1.60
CA THR A 160 -64.55 -37.77 -2.36
C THR A 160 -64.82 -37.72 -3.88
N LEU A 161 -64.07 -36.89 -4.63
CA LEU A 161 -64.06 -36.87 -6.12
C LEU A 161 -62.64 -36.60 -6.66
N VAL A 162 -62.22 -37.33 -7.71
CA VAL A 162 -60.98 -37.06 -8.47
C VAL A 162 -61.32 -36.56 -9.88
N LYS A 163 -60.52 -35.64 -10.43
CA LYS A 163 -60.71 -35.04 -11.75
C LYS A 163 -59.48 -35.10 -12.65
N ASP A 164 -59.69 -35.16 -13.96
CA ASP A 164 -58.67 -34.94 -14.98
C ASP A 164 -58.44 -33.43 -15.26
N ASP A 165 -57.46 -33.10 -16.10
CA ASP A 165 -57.16 -31.71 -16.55
C ASP A 165 -58.33 -31.05 -17.31
N LYS A 166 -59.44 -31.77 -17.54
CA LYS A 166 -60.65 -31.33 -18.22
C LYS A 166 -61.87 -31.26 -17.28
N GLY A 167 -61.68 -31.59 -16.00
CA GLY A 167 -62.66 -31.42 -14.92
C GLY A 167 -63.66 -32.57 -14.70
N ASN A 168 -63.53 -33.69 -15.43
CA ASN A 168 -64.45 -34.83 -15.37
C ASN A 168 -64.23 -35.66 -14.10
N VAL A 169 -65.30 -36.06 -13.42
CA VAL A 169 -65.20 -36.98 -12.27
C VAL A 169 -64.82 -38.39 -12.75
N VAL A 170 -63.74 -38.94 -12.22
CA VAL A 170 -63.24 -40.30 -12.56
C VAL A 170 -63.29 -41.31 -11.41
N SER A 171 -63.60 -40.87 -10.17
CA SER A 171 -63.84 -41.76 -9.02
C SER A 171 -64.64 -41.04 -7.92
N SER A 172 -65.36 -41.79 -7.08
CA SER A 172 -66.03 -41.30 -5.86
C SER A 172 -66.18 -42.41 -4.81
N GLU A 173 -65.77 -42.17 -3.56
CA GLU A 173 -65.81 -43.14 -2.45
C GLU A 173 -66.44 -42.53 -1.19
N VAL A 174 -67.21 -43.32 -0.43
CA VAL A 174 -67.89 -42.92 0.82
C VAL A 174 -66.97 -43.04 2.04
N VAL A 175 -67.12 -42.14 3.01
CA VAL A 175 -66.26 -41.99 4.19
C VAL A 175 -67.04 -42.29 5.49
N ASP A 176 -66.63 -43.33 6.22
CA ASP A 176 -67.09 -43.67 7.58
C ASP A 176 -66.18 -43.02 8.65
N LEU A 177 -66.79 -42.49 9.70
CA LEU A 177 -66.14 -41.78 10.80
C LEU A 177 -66.36 -42.44 12.18
N THR A 178 -67.05 -43.57 12.25
CA THR A 178 -67.41 -44.21 13.54
C THR A 178 -66.17 -44.62 14.35
N ASN A 179 -65.22 -45.28 13.68
CA ASN A 179 -63.90 -45.64 14.24
C ASN A 179 -62.96 -44.42 14.44
N VAL A 180 -63.34 -43.24 13.95
CA VAL A 180 -62.62 -41.97 14.16
C VAL A 180 -63.12 -41.29 15.44
N ILE A 181 -64.43 -41.31 15.69
CA ILE A 181 -65.04 -40.70 16.89
C ILE A 181 -64.73 -41.52 18.16
N GLN A 182 -64.69 -42.86 18.11
CA GLN A 182 -64.24 -43.66 19.26
C GLN A 182 -62.74 -43.52 19.59
N LYS A 183 -61.95 -42.85 18.72
CA LYS A 183 -60.57 -42.43 19.03
C LYS A 183 -60.49 -41.02 19.64
N ALA A 184 -61.62 -40.32 19.77
CA ALA A 184 -61.67 -38.93 20.24
C ALA A 184 -61.85 -38.78 21.76
N GLU A 185 -62.26 -39.83 22.50
CA GLU A 185 -62.20 -39.82 23.96
C GLU A 185 -60.75 -39.96 24.45
N THR A 186 -60.23 -38.92 25.11
CA THR A 186 -58.81 -38.80 25.45
C THR A 186 -58.49 -39.34 26.84
N LYS A 187 -57.87 -40.54 26.91
CA LYS A 187 -57.29 -41.10 28.14
C LYS A 187 -56.15 -40.21 28.64
N SER A 188 -56.44 -39.36 29.62
CA SER A 188 -55.53 -38.27 30.00
C SER A 188 -54.35 -38.82 30.81
N SER A 189 -53.15 -38.76 30.24
CA SER A 189 -51.93 -39.27 30.85
C SER A 189 -50.72 -38.38 30.56
N ILE A 190 -49.91 -38.13 31.58
CA ILE A 190 -48.65 -37.38 31.49
C ILE A 190 -47.51 -38.40 31.42
N ASN A 191 -46.88 -38.49 30.24
CA ASN A 191 -45.78 -39.43 29.98
C ASN A 191 -44.50 -38.63 29.73
N ARG A 192 -43.39 -39.04 30.35
CA ARG A 192 -42.10 -38.34 30.22
C ARG A 192 -41.31 -38.93 29.04
N GLY A 193 -40.79 -38.07 28.18
CA GLY A 193 -39.83 -38.43 27.13
C GLY A 193 -38.54 -37.62 27.26
N GLU A 194 -37.44 -38.16 26.74
CA GLU A 194 -36.14 -37.51 26.68
C GLU A 194 -35.55 -37.73 25.29
N VAL A 195 -35.29 -36.64 24.56
CA VAL A 195 -34.78 -36.72 23.18
C VAL A 195 -33.32 -37.10 23.22
N MET A 196 -32.98 -38.28 22.70
CA MET A 196 -31.61 -38.81 22.68
C MET A 196 -30.87 -38.53 21.36
N VAL A 197 -31.60 -38.15 20.31
CA VAL A 197 -31.09 -37.81 18.97
C VAL A 197 -32.03 -36.77 18.36
N ASP A 198 -31.49 -35.72 17.75
CA ASP A 198 -32.27 -34.63 17.17
C ASP A 198 -33.29 -35.11 16.12
N GLY A 199 -34.48 -34.51 16.16
CA GLY A 199 -35.61 -34.89 15.31
C GLY A 199 -36.26 -36.24 15.64
N GLN A 200 -35.66 -37.09 16.47
CA GLN A 200 -36.29 -38.35 16.88
C GLN A 200 -37.30 -38.11 18.00
N LYS A 201 -38.53 -38.59 17.80
CA LYS A 201 -39.56 -38.59 18.85
C LYS A 201 -39.08 -39.48 20.01
N PRO A 202 -39.07 -38.99 21.26
CA PRO A 202 -38.58 -39.79 22.38
C PRO A 202 -39.55 -40.91 22.71
N GLU A 203 -39.02 -42.03 23.23
CA GLU A 203 -39.87 -43.04 23.87
C GLU A 203 -40.53 -42.43 25.12
N LEU A 204 -41.85 -42.53 25.19
CA LEU A 204 -42.66 -41.96 26.25
C LEU A 204 -42.89 -43.01 27.35
N VAL A 205 -42.26 -42.79 28.50
CA VAL A 205 -42.38 -43.66 29.68
C VAL A 205 -43.45 -43.05 30.61
N LYS A 206 -44.33 -43.89 31.17
CA LYS A 206 -45.17 -43.47 32.32
C LYS A 206 -44.26 -42.97 33.44
N SER A 207 -44.65 -41.90 34.14
CA SER A 207 -43.71 -41.21 35.02
C SER A 207 -43.20 -42.07 36.19
N LEU A 208 -42.01 -41.74 36.69
CA LEU A 208 -41.16 -42.70 37.41
C LEU A 208 -41.78 -43.21 38.73
N ASN A 209 -41.49 -44.48 39.04
CA ASN A 209 -41.68 -45.04 40.37
C ASN A 209 -40.95 -44.18 41.42
N TYR A 210 -41.72 -43.67 42.38
CA TYR A 210 -41.28 -42.73 43.40
C TYR A 210 -40.54 -43.43 44.55
N ASP A 211 -39.21 -43.30 44.58
CA ASP A 211 -38.37 -43.83 45.68
C ASP A 211 -38.17 -42.78 46.78
N GLN A 212 -39.01 -42.88 47.81
CA GLN A 212 -39.01 -42.00 48.98
C GLN A 212 -37.68 -42.00 49.76
N THR A 213 -36.80 -42.99 49.57
CA THR A 213 -35.57 -43.14 50.36
C THR A 213 -34.40 -42.28 49.87
N LYS A 214 -34.51 -41.64 48.69
CA LYS A 214 -33.39 -40.98 47.99
C LYS A 214 -33.49 -39.45 47.87
N LEU A 215 -34.49 -38.84 48.50
CA LEU A 215 -34.74 -37.39 48.44
C LEU A 215 -33.57 -36.56 48.97
N LYS A 216 -33.26 -35.44 48.30
CA LYS A 216 -32.20 -34.51 48.69
C LYS A 216 -32.75 -33.17 49.15
N LYS A 217 -32.06 -32.53 50.12
CA LYS A 217 -32.40 -31.19 50.62
C LYS A 217 -32.41 -30.19 49.46
N GLY A 218 -33.57 -29.59 49.20
CA GLY A 218 -33.77 -28.60 48.12
C GLY A 218 -34.31 -29.16 46.80
N GLN A 219 -34.66 -30.46 46.73
CA GLN A 219 -35.31 -31.04 45.54
C GLN A 219 -36.79 -30.62 45.46
N ILE A 220 -37.25 -30.31 44.24
CA ILE A 220 -38.61 -29.87 43.89
C ILE A 220 -39.23 -30.86 42.91
N PHE A 221 -40.43 -31.36 43.25
CA PHE A 221 -41.26 -32.24 42.43
C PHE A 221 -42.76 -31.92 42.59
N TYR A 222 -43.58 -32.41 41.67
CA TYR A 222 -45.05 -32.29 41.70
C TYR A 222 -45.73 -33.67 41.68
N GLU A 223 -46.94 -33.77 42.24
CA GLU A 223 -47.81 -34.96 42.22
C GLU A 223 -49.11 -34.63 41.46
N TYR A 224 -49.62 -35.59 40.68
CA TYR A 224 -50.89 -35.51 39.95
C TYR A 224 -51.66 -36.83 40.03
N LEU A 225 -52.97 -36.75 40.29
CA LEU A 225 -53.86 -37.92 40.38
C LEU A 225 -54.59 -38.12 39.04
N GLY A 226 -54.21 -39.18 38.31
CA GLY A 226 -54.76 -39.49 37.00
C GLY A 226 -56.08 -40.28 37.04
N GLU A 227 -56.62 -40.56 35.84
CA GLU A 227 -57.81 -41.40 35.64
C GLU A 227 -57.52 -42.91 35.85
N GLU A 228 -56.24 -43.30 35.79
CA GLU A 228 -55.80 -44.68 35.96
C GLU A 228 -55.91 -45.15 37.42
N ARG A 229 -56.40 -46.38 37.60
CA ARG A 229 -56.69 -46.99 38.90
C ARG A 229 -55.92 -48.28 39.10
N ASP A 230 -55.55 -48.55 40.34
CA ASP A 230 -54.95 -49.82 40.75
C ASP A 230 -56.00 -50.95 40.82
N LYS A 231 -55.54 -52.16 41.19
CA LYS A 231 -56.36 -53.38 41.26
C LYS A 231 -57.45 -53.29 42.32
N ASP A 232 -57.31 -52.39 43.29
CA ASP A 232 -58.25 -52.16 44.39
C ASP A 232 -59.15 -50.93 44.11
N GLY A 233 -59.06 -50.36 42.90
CA GLY A 233 -59.92 -49.29 42.40
C GLY A 233 -59.49 -47.86 42.80
N LYS A 234 -58.37 -47.71 43.50
CA LYS A 234 -57.85 -46.41 43.95
C LYS A 234 -57.05 -45.75 42.82
N GLN A 235 -57.09 -44.41 42.72
CA GLN A 235 -56.33 -43.68 41.71
C GLN A 235 -54.81 -43.78 41.95
N ILE A 236 -54.05 -43.95 40.87
CA ILE A 236 -52.59 -44.01 40.91
C ILE A 236 -52.01 -42.58 40.82
N PRO A 237 -51.16 -42.16 41.77
CA PRO A 237 -50.46 -40.88 41.69
C PRO A 237 -49.27 -40.96 40.71
N PHE A 238 -49.11 -39.90 39.92
CA PHE A 238 -48.01 -39.69 38.99
C PHE A 238 -47.14 -38.54 39.48
N TYR A 239 -45.82 -38.66 39.33
CA TYR A 239 -44.84 -37.69 39.83
C TYR A 239 -44.03 -37.03 38.71
N LEU A 240 -43.57 -35.80 38.92
CA LEU A 240 -42.71 -35.05 38.00
C LEU A 240 -41.55 -34.37 38.76
N ASP A 241 -40.31 -34.81 38.52
CA ASP A 241 -39.09 -34.30 39.17
C ASP A 241 -38.44 -33.18 38.33
N ILE A 242 -38.95 -31.97 38.53
CA ILE A 242 -38.45 -30.75 37.86
C ILE A 242 -36.95 -30.53 38.16
N THR A 243 -36.46 -30.91 39.33
CA THR A 243 -35.04 -30.73 39.69
C THR A 243 -34.14 -31.69 38.92
N GLY A 244 -34.58 -32.95 38.78
CA GLY A 244 -33.92 -33.94 37.93
C GLY A 244 -33.90 -33.52 36.46
N ASP A 245 -35.02 -33.01 35.95
CA ASP A 245 -35.19 -32.62 34.55
C ASP A 245 -34.42 -31.34 34.19
N VAL A 246 -34.46 -30.29 35.02
CA VAL A 246 -33.64 -29.08 34.83
C VAL A 246 -32.15 -29.41 34.89
N LYS A 247 -31.72 -30.29 35.81
CA LYS A 247 -30.32 -30.73 35.86
C LYS A 247 -29.93 -31.47 34.58
N LYS A 248 -30.76 -32.40 34.09
CA LYS A 248 -30.53 -33.13 32.83
C LYS A 248 -30.44 -32.19 31.64
N ALA A 249 -31.29 -31.16 31.56
CA ALA A 249 -31.20 -30.16 30.50
C ALA A 249 -29.84 -29.47 30.49
N ILE A 250 -29.35 -29.00 31.64
CA ILE A 250 -28.03 -28.34 31.75
C ILE A 250 -26.87 -29.31 31.41
N THR A 251 -26.96 -30.60 31.77
CA THR A 251 -25.86 -31.55 31.53
C THR A 251 -25.89 -32.27 30.18
N ASN A 252 -27.03 -32.29 29.48
CA ASN A 252 -27.23 -33.15 28.31
C ASN A 252 -27.76 -32.42 27.06
N ASN A 253 -28.35 -31.22 27.18
CA ASN A 253 -28.88 -30.49 26.02
C ASN A 253 -27.77 -29.64 25.36
N GLN A 254 -27.52 -29.88 24.08
CA GLN A 254 -26.41 -29.24 23.34
C GLN A 254 -26.64 -27.74 23.08
N GLU A 255 -27.88 -27.31 22.84
CA GLU A 255 -28.23 -25.89 22.66
C GLU A 255 -28.00 -25.10 23.96
N VAL A 256 -28.42 -25.65 25.11
CA VAL A 256 -28.16 -25.05 26.43
C VAL A 256 -26.65 -24.97 26.70
N GLN A 257 -25.88 -25.99 26.33
CA GLN A 257 -24.42 -25.99 26.45
C GLN A 257 -23.77 -24.94 25.55
N GLN A 258 -24.19 -24.85 24.27
CA GLN A 258 -23.74 -23.82 23.33
C GLN A 258 -24.05 -22.42 23.84
N ILE A 259 -25.25 -22.16 24.39
CA ILE A 259 -25.60 -20.87 24.99
C ILE A 259 -24.65 -20.53 26.16
N PHE A 260 -24.29 -21.50 27.01
CA PHE A 260 -23.30 -21.30 28.07
C PHE A 260 -21.88 -21.06 27.51
N GLU A 261 -21.49 -21.72 26.43
CA GLU A 261 -20.17 -21.54 25.79
C GLU A 261 -20.06 -20.19 25.07
N GLU A 262 -21.00 -19.87 24.19
CA GLU A 262 -21.05 -18.62 23.42
C GLU A 262 -21.28 -17.38 24.28
N THR A 263 -21.97 -17.52 25.43
CA THR A 263 -22.26 -16.37 26.32
C THR A 263 -21.27 -16.27 27.48
N VAL A 264 -21.02 -17.35 28.22
CA VAL A 264 -20.20 -17.28 29.45
C VAL A 264 -18.73 -17.54 29.16
N ASN A 265 -18.39 -18.58 28.38
CA ASN A 265 -16.99 -18.89 28.12
C ASN A 265 -16.34 -17.90 27.13
N LYS A 266 -17.10 -17.41 26.13
CA LYS A 266 -16.61 -16.40 25.17
C LYS A 266 -16.02 -15.16 25.83
N PHE A 267 -16.75 -14.53 26.77
CA PHE A 267 -16.25 -13.35 27.49
C PHE A 267 -15.06 -13.66 28.42
N LEU A 268 -14.88 -14.92 28.84
CA LEU A 268 -13.68 -15.35 29.57
C LEU A 268 -12.47 -15.55 28.65
N THR A 269 -12.68 -15.84 27.35
CA THR A 269 -11.61 -16.07 26.37
C THR A 269 -11.20 -14.85 25.54
N GLU A 270 -12.12 -13.92 25.25
CA GLU A 270 -11.83 -12.75 24.38
C GLU A 270 -11.18 -11.57 25.12
N GLY A 271 -11.29 -11.52 26.44
CA GLY A 271 -10.77 -10.44 27.30
C GLY A 271 -10.18 -10.94 28.62
N GLY A 272 -9.46 -12.07 28.57
CA GLY A 272 -9.00 -12.79 29.77
C GLY A 272 -8.11 -11.96 30.70
N ASN A 273 -8.31 -12.15 32.01
CA ASN A 273 -7.43 -11.58 33.04
C ASN A 273 -5.96 -11.95 32.80
N VAL A 274 -5.06 -11.03 33.15
CA VAL A 274 -3.62 -11.27 33.19
C VAL A 274 -3.24 -11.75 34.59
N PHE A 275 -2.51 -12.85 34.64
CA PHE A 275 -1.97 -13.45 35.86
C PHE A 275 -0.44 -13.33 35.85
N PHE A 276 0.17 -13.36 37.04
CA PHE A 276 1.62 -13.44 37.22
C PHE A 276 1.92 -14.62 38.16
N GLY A 277 2.92 -15.42 37.82
CA GLY A 277 3.36 -16.57 38.62
C GLY A 277 3.90 -17.70 37.76
N ASP A 278 4.02 -18.88 38.38
CA ASP A 278 4.33 -20.16 37.74
C ASP A 278 3.38 -20.45 36.55
N HIS A 279 3.98 -20.80 35.41
CA HIS A 279 3.33 -20.96 34.11
C HIS A 279 3.35 -22.39 33.53
N ASP A 280 4.01 -23.35 34.18
CA ASP A 280 4.20 -24.72 33.67
C ASP A 280 4.20 -25.82 34.75
N ASP A 281 3.94 -25.45 36.01
CA ASP A 281 3.94 -26.27 37.23
C ASP A 281 5.36 -26.78 37.61
N ASP A 282 6.43 -26.11 37.14
CA ASP A 282 7.82 -26.34 37.51
C ASP A 282 8.41 -25.14 38.29
N ASN A 283 8.62 -25.33 39.60
CA ASN A 283 9.21 -24.34 40.51
C ASN A 283 10.67 -23.91 40.19
N SER A 284 11.27 -24.42 39.12
CA SER A 284 12.59 -24.00 38.63
C SER A 284 12.53 -23.02 37.45
N THR A 285 11.34 -22.71 36.91
CA THR A 285 11.16 -21.66 35.90
C THR A 285 10.86 -20.29 36.54
N ASP A 286 11.17 -19.21 35.82
CA ASP A 286 10.85 -17.85 36.26
C ASP A 286 9.33 -17.60 36.23
N GLU A 287 8.81 -16.88 37.22
CA GLU A 287 7.43 -16.40 37.21
C GLU A 287 7.20 -15.42 36.05
N VAL A 288 6.15 -15.65 35.25
CA VAL A 288 5.85 -14.85 34.05
C VAL A 288 4.42 -14.35 34.03
N LEU A 289 4.15 -13.35 33.17
CA LEU A 289 2.80 -12.96 32.84
C LEU A 289 2.16 -14.02 31.92
N TYR A 290 0.95 -14.47 32.26
CA TYR A 290 0.20 -15.42 31.44
C TYR A 290 -1.31 -15.13 31.47
N THR A 291 -2.04 -15.72 30.54
CA THR A 291 -3.52 -15.77 30.56
C THR A 291 -4.01 -17.20 30.35
N PHE A 292 -5.27 -17.48 30.69
CA PHE A 292 -5.87 -18.81 30.47
C PHE A 292 -6.56 -18.85 29.11
N VAL A 293 -6.14 -19.77 28.24
CA VAL A 293 -6.82 -20.06 26.97
C VAL A 293 -7.51 -21.41 27.04
N MET A 294 -8.65 -21.54 26.34
CA MET A 294 -9.27 -22.85 26.12
C MET A 294 -8.56 -23.54 24.96
N ASN A 295 -8.05 -24.75 25.20
CA ASN A 295 -7.49 -25.59 24.15
C ASN A 295 -8.64 -26.21 23.32
N PRO A 296 -8.70 -25.94 22.00
CA PRO A 296 -9.83 -26.34 21.15
C PRO A 296 -9.88 -27.85 20.86
N THR A 297 -8.87 -28.62 21.25
CA THR A 297 -8.79 -30.08 21.07
C THR A 297 -9.02 -30.84 22.37
N THR A 298 -8.65 -30.27 23.53
CA THR A 298 -8.77 -30.94 24.84
C THR A 298 -9.95 -30.44 25.69
N GLY A 299 -10.54 -29.28 25.35
CA GLY A 299 -11.62 -28.67 26.13
C GLY A 299 -11.18 -28.19 27.52
N LYS A 300 -9.87 -28.01 27.75
CA LYS A 300 -9.30 -27.57 29.03
C LYS A 300 -8.75 -26.15 28.95
N ARG A 301 -8.67 -25.50 30.11
CA ARG A 301 -7.93 -24.24 30.28
C ARG A 301 -6.44 -24.55 30.45
N GLU A 302 -5.61 -23.90 29.65
CA GLU A 302 -4.16 -24.02 29.65
C GLU A 302 -3.53 -22.63 29.85
N LYS A 303 -2.39 -22.55 30.55
CA LYS A 303 -1.66 -21.30 30.80
C LYS A 303 -0.92 -20.90 29.52
N LYS A 304 -1.16 -19.69 28.98
CA LYS A 304 -0.46 -19.14 27.80
C LYS A 304 0.37 -17.92 28.19
N ILE A 305 1.68 -18.01 28.02
CA ILE A 305 2.66 -16.94 28.32
C ILE A 305 2.37 -15.69 27.48
N ILE A 306 2.51 -14.51 28.10
CA ILE A 306 2.42 -13.19 27.48
C ILE A 306 3.84 -12.65 27.27
N ASN A 307 4.39 -12.85 26.08
CA ASN A 307 5.70 -12.32 25.70
C ASN A 307 5.60 -10.82 25.33
N LEU A 308 5.77 -9.94 26.32
CA LEU A 308 5.68 -8.49 26.13
C LEU A 308 6.61 -7.96 25.01
N ALA A 309 7.81 -8.54 24.84
CA ALA A 309 8.73 -8.12 23.79
C ALA A 309 8.23 -8.47 22.38
N GLU A 310 7.41 -9.51 22.24
CA GLU A 310 6.76 -9.90 20.99
C GLU A 310 5.47 -9.11 20.77
N THR A 311 4.65 -8.90 21.80
CA THR A 311 3.50 -7.98 21.74
C THR A 311 3.92 -6.57 21.29
N ILE A 312 5.02 -6.04 21.83
CA ILE A 312 5.59 -4.74 21.42
C ILE A 312 6.09 -4.78 19.96
N ARG A 313 6.65 -5.90 19.48
CA ARG A 313 7.02 -6.05 18.06
C ARG A 313 5.81 -6.09 17.13
N GLU A 314 4.71 -6.74 17.53
CA GLU A 314 3.45 -6.70 16.77
C GLU A 314 2.87 -5.28 16.72
N ILE A 315 2.91 -4.53 17.82
CA ILE A 315 2.53 -3.10 17.84
C ILE A 315 3.38 -2.30 16.82
N PHE A 316 4.69 -2.56 16.74
CA PHE A 316 5.57 -1.94 15.73
C PHE A 316 5.35 -2.43 14.28
N LYS A 317 4.45 -3.38 14.01
CA LYS A 317 3.99 -3.69 12.64
C LYS A 317 2.81 -2.81 12.20
N HIS A 318 2.10 -2.16 13.12
CA HIS A 318 0.99 -1.27 12.77
C HIS A 318 1.53 0.08 12.29
N GLU A 319 1.31 0.36 11.00
CA GLU A 319 1.84 1.53 10.29
C GLU A 319 1.59 2.85 11.05
N VAL A 320 0.36 3.08 11.51
CA VAL A 320 -0.06 4.27 12.28
C VAL A 320 0.88 4.55 13.47
N VAL A 321 1.13 3.53 14.30
CA VAL A 321 2.01 3.66 15.49
C VAL A 321 3.45 3.95 15.08
N THR A 322 3.92 3.36 13.97
CA THR A 322 5.26 3.68 13.44
C THR A 322 5.36 5.09 12.87
N THR A 323 4.26 5.67 12.38
CA THR A 323 4.21 7.05 11.86
C THR A 323 4.18 8.06 13.00
N GLU A 324 3.29 7.89 13.99
CA GLU A 324 3.25 8.76 15.19
C GLU A 324 4.60 8.79 15.91
N ILE A 325 5.27 7.64 16.04
CA ILE A 325 6.60 7.56 16.66
C ILE A 325 7.69 8.20 15.79
N ARG A 326 7.61 8.13 14.45
CA ARG A 326 8.54 8.84 13.55
C ARG A 326 8.34 10.35 13.62
N GLU A 327 7.12 10.83 13.74
CA GLU A 327 6.80 12.26 13.90
C GLU A 327 7.29 12.77 15.26
N ALA A 328 7.04 12.04 16.35
CA ALA A 328 7.48 12.38 17.70
C ALA A 328 9.01 12.31 17.91
N LEU A 329 9.71 11.47 17.14
CA LEU A 329 11.19 11.38 17.12
C LEU A 329 11.84 12.21 16.00
N GLY A 330 11.04 12.93 15.20
CA GLY A 330 11.52 13.82 14.15
C GLY A 330 12.23 15.06 14.70
N TYR A 331 13.05 15.70 13.86
CA TYR A 331 13.75 16.94 14.21
C TYR A 331 13.27 18.13 13.37
N ASN A 332 13.13 19.29 14.00
CA ASN A 332 12.77 20.53 13.33
C ASN A 332 14.03 21.26 12.81
N ILE A 333 14.09 21.51 11.51
CA ILE A 333 15.20 22.22 10.87
C ILE A 333 15.04 23.74 11.11
N THR A 334 15.89 24.30 11.98
CA THR A 334 15.88 25.72 12.38
C THR A 334 17.27 26.33 12.31
N GLU A 335 17.42 27.61 12.67
CA GLU A 335 18.72 28.28 12.82
C GLU A 335 19.61 27.68 13.92
N LYS A 336 19.03 26.94 14.87
CA LYS A 336 19.78 26.11 15.82
C LYS A 336 20.06 24.75 15.21
N ALA A 337 21.31 24.29 15.28
CA ALA A 337 21.63 22.94 14.88
C ALA A 337 21.02 21.90 15.81
N VAL A 338 20.47 20.85 15.21
CA VAL A 338 19.91 19.70 15.92
C VAL A 338 20.59 18.43 15.43
N SER A 339 20.73 17.44 16.31
CA SER A 339 21.21 16.12 15.91
C SER A 339 20.15 15.43 15.06
N THR A 340 20.55 14.87 13.92
CA THR A 340 19.68 14.05 13.06
C THR A 340 19.41 12.65 13.63
N GLY A 341 20.08 12.28 14.73
CA GLY A 341 20.15 10.91 15.24
C GLY A 341 21.11 10.00 14.46
N ASN A 342 21.39 10.32 13.19
CA ASN A 342 22.29 9.56 12.33
C ASN A 342 23.77 9.82 12.66
N LYS A 343 24.62 8.84 12.30
CA LYS A 343 26.08 8.91 12.49
C LYS A 343 26.83 8.53 11.23
N VAL A 344 27.94 9.23 10.98
CA VAL A 344 28.95 8.86 9.98
C VAL A 344 30.31 8.73 10.67
N ASN A 345 31.01 7.62 10.44
CA ASN A 345 32.29 7.30 11.10
C ASN A 345 32.26 7.45 12.64
N GLY A 346 31.10 7.13 13.25
CA GLY A 346 30.85 7.26 14.70
C GLY A 346 30.44 8.65 15.19
N LYS A 347 30.61 9.70 14.39
CA LYS A 347 30.28 11.10 14.73
C LYS A 347 28.81 11.40 14.43
N MET A 348 28.14 12.15 15.29
CA MET A 348 26.74 12.58 15.09
C MET A 348 26.65 13.59 13.94
N ILE A 349 25.69 13.38 13.03
CA ILE A 349 25.36 14.33 11.96
C ILE A 349 24.38 15.36 12.52
N TYR A 350 24.75 16.63 12.41
CA TYR A 350 23.95 17.78 12.79
C TYR A 350 23.38 18.46 11.55
N ILE A 351 22.19 19.04 11.69
CA ILE A 351 21.50 19.78 10.63
C ILE A 351 21.00 21.12 11.16
N TYR A 352 21.11 22.17 10.35
CA TYR A 352 20.53 23.48 10.61
C TYR A 352 20.12 24.15 9.31
N SER A 353 19.42 25.29 9.41
CA SER A 353 19.18 26.17 8.27
C SER A 353 19.62 27.60 8.53
N GLY A 354 20.16 28.26 7.52
CA GLY A 354 20.44 29.70 7.52
C GLY A 354 19.93 30.38 6.26
N LEU A 355 20.44 31.57 5.99
CA LEU A 355 20.17 32.33 4.77
C LEU A 355 21.47 32.55 4.00
N THR A 356 21.35 32.63 2.68
CA THR A 356 22.38 33.16 1.77
C THR A 356 21.71 34.06 0.73
N SER A 357 22.51 34.85 0.03
CA SER A 357 22.07 35.61 -1.15
C SER A 357 22.94 35.29 -2.36
N VAL A 358 22.33 35.40 -3.54
CA VAL A 358 22.96 35.22 -4.85
C VAL A 358 22.81 36.53 -5.63
N GLU A 359 23.85 36.90 -6.38
CA GLU A 359 23.87 38.07 -7.25
C GLU A 359 23.67 37.67 -8.72
N ASP A 360 23.15 38.57 -9.55
CA ASP A 360 22.78 38.25 -10.94
C ASP A 360 23.98 37.75 -11.74
N PHE A 361 23.80 36.60 -12.39
CA PHE A 361 24.82 35.86 -13.15
C PHE A 361 26.05 35.40 -12.34
N ASN A 362 26.06 35.53 -11.01
CA ASN A 362 27.11 34.98 -10.17
C ASN A 362 26.78 33.54 -9.71
N ALA A 363 27.82 32.72 -9.57
CA ALA A 363 27.75 31.40 -8.95
C ALA A 363 28.33 31.39 -7.53
N GLU A 364 29.19 32.35 -7.17
CA GLU A 364 29.60 32.58 -5.78
C GLU A 364 28.41 33.11 -4.98
N THR A 365 28.18 32.56 -3.79
CA THR A 365 27.12 33.01 -2.88
C THR A 365 27.67 33.92 -1.79
N SER A 366 26.82 34.66 -1.09
CA SER A 366 27.22 35.34 0.14
C SER A 366 27.48 34.38 1.32
N GLY A 367 27.46 33.06 1.10
CA GLY A 367 27.69 32.00 2.07
C GLY A 367 26.58 31.89 3.12
N VAL A 368 26.80 31.07 4.15
CA VAL A 368 25.86 30.88 5.27
C VAL A 368 26.60 30.94 6.61
N ALA A 369 26.07 31.67 7.58
CA ALA A 369 26.63 31.73 8.92
C ALA A 369 26.49 30.38 9.65
N LEU A 370 27.45 30.03 10.51
CA LEU A 370 27.32 28.90 11.43
C LEU A 370 26.49 29.29 12.67
N PRO A 371 25.79 28.33 13.31
CA PRO A 371 25.18 28.56 14.62
C PRO A 371 26.28 28.78 15.66
N VAL A 372 26.11 29.79 16.52
CA VAL A 372 27.15 30.36 17.40
C VAL A 372 27.97 29.31 18.17
N GLU A 373 27.32 28.23 18.62
CA GLU A 373 27.96 27.13 19.37
C GLU A 373 28.92 26.26 18.54
N TYR A 374 29.03 26.47 17.22
CA TYR A 374 29.99 25.81 16.31
C TYR A 374 31.04 26.77 15.72
N ASN A 375 30.95 28.09 15.94
CA ASN A 375 31.82 29.07 15.27
C ASN A 375 33.32 28.89 15.56
N SER A 376 33.68 28.25 16.67
CA SER A 376 35.06 27.91 17.07
C SER A 376 35.42 26.43 16.89
N LYS A 377 34.50 25.59 16.39
CA LYS A 377 34.71 24.15 16.19
C LYS A 377 35.13 23.88 14.76
N ALA A 378 36.10 22.99 14.58
CA ALA A 378 36.37 22.41 13.27
C ALA A 378 35.21 21.44 12.91
N ILE A 379 34.68 21.56 11.69
CA ILE A 379 33.57 20.74 11.18
C ILE A 379 33.93 20.14 9.82
N ASP A 380 33.18 19.14 9.38
CA ASP A 380 33.10 18.69 7.98
C ASP A 380 31.65 18.83 7.50
N VAL A 381 31.44 19.42 6.33
CA VAL A 381 30.11 19.59 5.70
C VAL A 381 29.89 18.46 4.69
N PHE A 382 28.71 17.85 4.71
CA PHE A 382 28.34 16.75 3.79
C PHE A 382 27.39 17.21 2.69
N GLU A 383 26.47 18.10 3.03
CA GLU A 383 25.40 18.51 2.13
C GLU A 383 25.00 19.97 2.40
N ILE A 384 24.75 20.70 1.32
CA ILE A 384 24.19 22.05 1.31
C ILE A 384 23.05 22.05 0.29
N GLN A 385 21.85 22.45 0.72
CA GLN A 385 20.64 22.50 -0.11
C GLN A 385 20.04 23.92 -0.06
N LEU A 386 19.70 24.50 -1.21
CA LEU A 386 19.10 25.84 -1.30
C LEU A 386 17.64 25.77 -1.71
N TYR A 387 16.81 26.52 -0.98
CA TYR A 387 15.38 26.62 -1.16
C TYR A 387 14.97 28.08 -1.42
N ASN A 388 13.99 28.27 -2.31
CA ASN A 388 13.40 29.59 -2.53
C ASN A 388 12.47 30.02 -1.36
N LYS A 389 11.96 31.25 -1.42
CA LYS A 389 11.07 31.83 -0.40
C LYS A 389 9.70 31.15 -0.29
N LEU A 390 9.36 30.22 -1.20
CA LEU A 390 8.15 29.38 -1.14
C LEU A 390 8.44 27.98 -0.58
N GLY A 391 9.70 27.65 -0.28
CA GLY A 391 10.11 26.35 0.27
C GLY A 391 10.40 25.26 -0.78
N TYR A 392 10.42 25.58 -2.07
CA TYR A 392 10.84 24.63 -3.11
C TYR A 392 12.37 24.56 -3.21
N LEU A 393 12.89 23.35 -3.45
CA LEU A 393 14.31 23.07 -3.64
C LEU A 393 14.78 23.59 -5.01
N GLU A 394 15.75 24.50 -5.01
CA GLU A 394 16.32 25.15 -6.21
C GLU A 394 17.68 24.57 -6.57
N LYS A 395 18.49 24.18 -5.57
CA LYS A 395 19.86 23.71 -5.81
C LYS A 395 20.38 22.72 -4.76
N THR A 396 20.98 21.64 -5.25
CA THR A 396 21.80 20.68 -4.49
C THR A 396 23.23 20.57 -5.02
N GLY A 397 23.46 20.97 -6.27
CA GLY A 397 24.80 21.11 -6.84
C GLY A 397 25.51 22.30 -6.22
N ILE A 398 26.42 22.02 -5.28
CA ILE A 398 27.25 22.98 -4.55
C ILE A 398 28.72 22.55 -4.67
N THR A 399 29.62 23.52 -4.81
CA THR A 399 31.07 23.34 -4.99
C THR A 399 31.84 24.40 -4.18
N ASP A 400 33.17 24.30 -4.15
CA ASP A 400 34.09 25.22 -3.44
C ASP A 400 33.68 25.52 -1.99
N VAL A 401 33.23 24.49 -1.27
CA VAL A 401 32.78 24.61 0.13
C VAL A 401 33.98 24.80 1.05
N GLU A 402 34.06 25.95 1.71
CA GLU A 402 35.12 26.29 2.65
C GLU A 402 34.54 26.83 3.97
N VAL A 403 35.14 26.47 5.11
CA VAL A 403 34.66 26.88 6.44
C VAL A 403 35.66 27.84 7.08
N LYS A 404 35.27 29.11 7.21
CA LYS A 404 36.12 30.21 7.70
C LYS A 404 35.34 31.13 8.64
N GLY A 405 35.97 31.58 9.72
CA GLY A 405 35.47 32.70 10.55
C GLY A 405 34.07 32.56 11.17
N GLY A 406 33.55 31.34 11.37
CA GLY A 406 32.17 31.12 11.82
C GLY A 406 31.13 31.15 10.68
N LYS A 407 31.57 30.88 9.44
CA LYS A 407 30.79 30.89 8.22
C LYS A 407 31.17 29.69 7.34
N ILE A 408 30.25 29.25 6.50
CA ILE A 408 30.51 28.35 5.37
C ILE A 408 30.36 29.18 4.09
N ASP A 409 31.45 29.36 3.36
CA ASP A 409 31.46 29.92 2.02
C ASP A 409 31.32 28.79 1.00
N PHE A 410 30.58 29.02 -0.09
CA PHE A 410 30.34 28.02 -1.12
C PHE A 410 29.85 28.64 -2.44
N SER A 411 30.07 27.92 -3.54
CA SER A 411 29.64 28.27 -4.89
C SER A 411 28.60 27.29 -5.43
N LEU A 412 27.75 27.77 -6.35
CA LEU A 412 26.69 27.01 -6.99
C LEU A 412 27.24 26.26 -8.21
N GLY A 413 27.36 24.93 -8.16
CA GLY A 413 28.06 24.18 -9.19
C GLY A 413 28.28 22.69 -8.90
N SER A 414 29.20 22.06 -9.60
CA SER A 414 29.69 20.71 -9.29
C SER A 414 31.11 20.54 -9.81
N GLY A 415 32.07 20.35 -8.90
CA GLY A 415 33.50 20.48 -9.22
C GLY A 415 33.78 21.85 -9.84
N GLY A 416 34.51 21.89 -10.96
CA GLY A 416 34.80 23.12 -11.70
C GLY A 416 33.69 23.63 -12.63
N LEU A 417 32.45 23.10 -12.55
CA LEU A 417 31.31 23.56 -13.35
C LEU A 417 30.43 24.49 -12.51
N TYR A 418 30.39 25.77 -12.86
CA TYR A 418 29.63 26.81 -12.15
C TYR A 418 28.28 27.11 -12.82
N THR A 419 27.28 27.49 -12.02
CA THR A 419 25.92 27.79 -12.47
C THR A 419 25.26 28.84 -11.57
N SER A 420 24.82 29.97 -12.11
CA SER A 420 24.09 30.98 -11.33
C SER A 420 22.65 30.58 -11.00
N LEU A 421 22.10 31.17 -9.95
CA LEU A 421 20.64 31.31 -9.73
C LEU A 421 20.23 32.77 -10.03
N PRO A 422 18.93 33.08 -10.17
CA PRO A 422 18.44 34.47 -10.17
C PRO A 422 18.86 35.22 -8.89
N LYS A 423 19.05 36.54 -8.97
CA LYS A 423 19.36 37.36 -7.79
C LYS A 423 18.28 37.28 -6.72
N GLY A 424 18.68 37.04 -5.47
CA GLY A 424 17.76 37.00 -4.33
C GLY A 424 18.32 36.26 -3.11
N ASP A 425 17.49 36.23 -2.05
CA ASP A 425 17.80 35.51 -0.82
C ASP A 425 17.18 34.09 -0.83
N TYR A 426 17.97 33.10 -0.44
CA TYR A 426 17.64 31.68 -0.42
C TYR A 426 17.81 31.12 1.00
N LYS A 427 16.90 30.23 1.42
CA LYS A 427 17.07 29.45 2.65
C LYS A 427 18.04 28.31 2.36
N VAL A 428 19.13 28.27 3.12
CA VAL A 428 20.12 27.19 3.05
C VAL A 428 19.81 26.17 4.14
N VAL A 429 19.86 24.88 3.82
CA VAL A 429 19.91 23.78 4.80
C VAL A 429 21.28 23.12 4.68
N VAL A 430 21.93 22.85 5.81
CA VAL A 430 23.30 22.33 5.88
C VAL A 430 23.36 21.10 6.78
N GLN A 431 23.96 20.01 6.30
CA GLN A 431 24.32 18.83 7.11
C GLN A 431 25.83 18.77 7.35
N PHE A 432 26.25 18.61 8.61
CA PHE A 432 27.66 18.62 9.01
C PHE A 432 27.96 17.69 10.20
N VAL A 433 29.24 17.36 10.43
CA VAL A 433 29.72 16.80 11.72
C VAL A 433 30.75 17.71 12.35
N VAL A 434 30.88 17.66 13.67
CA VAL A 434 32.05 18.19 14.37
C VAL A 434 33.23 17.24 14.19
N LYS A 435 34.44 17.77 14.00
CA LYS A 435 35.67 16.98 13.86
C LYS A 435 36.11 16.33 15.18
#